data_AF-A0A7G2IRJ9-F1
#
_entry.id   AF-A0A7G2IRJ9-F1
#
_cell.length_a   1.000
_cell.length_b   1.000
_cell.length_c   1.000
_cell.angle_alpha   90.00
_cell.angle_beta   90.00
_cell.angle_gamma   90.00
#
_symmetry.space_group_name_H-M   'P 1'
#
loop_
_entity.id
_entity.type
_entity.pdbx_description
1 polymer ?
#
loop_
_entity_poly.entity_id
_entity_poly.type
_entity_poly.pdbx_seq_one_letter_code
_entity_poly.pdbx_strand_id
1 'polypeptide(L)' 'MFDFPQPGETYRCTGFPDVVVSGVLADGIPWDMPYRCPGLVWNPYRRTYTILIRIIAGGRMAEIPLGRFFAGLYL' A
#
# COMPACT_ATOMS: atom_id res chain seq x y z
N MET A 1 4.55 -12.03 -7.09
CA MET A 1 3.08 -12.03 -6.96
C MET A 1 2.84 -12.10 -5.46
N PHE A 2 2.37 -11.01 -4.85
CA PHE A 2 2.22 -10.91 -3.38
C PHE A 2 0.75 -10.96 -3.00
N ASP A 3 0.40 -11.56 -1.86
CA ASP A 3 -0.96 -11.43 -1.34
C ASP A 3 -1.40 -9.98 -1.33
N PHE A 4 -2.68 -9.75 -1.65
CA PHE A 4 -3.19 -8.39 -1.77
C PHE A 4 -3.21 -7.71 -0.38
N PRO A 5 -2.48 -6.57 -0.19
CA PRO A 5 -2.37 -5.93 1.11
C PRO A 5 -3.72 -5.48 1.65
N GLN A 6 -3.96 -5.65 2.95
CA GLN A 6 -5.23 -5.29 3.57
C GLN A 6 -5.13 -3.95 4.30
N PRO A 7 -6.17 -3.08 4.27
CA PRO A 7 -6.22 -1.88 5.11
C PRO A 7 -5.94 -2.21 6.59
N GLY A 8 -5.04 -1.45 7.22
CA GLY A 8 -4.57 -1.65 8.58
C GLY A 8 -3.36 -2.60 8.71
N GLU A 9 -2.98 -3.32 7.66
CA GLU A 9 -1.80 -4.18 7.68
C GLU A 9 -0.52 -3.32 7.78
N THR A 10 0.35 -3.66 8.73
CA THR A 10 1.60 -2.94 8.97
C THR A 10 2.78 -3.76 8.48
N TYR A 11 3.58 -3.17 7.59
CA TYR A 11 4.83 -3.76 7.11
C TYR A 11 6.01 -3.08 7.78
N ARG A 12 6.86 -3.89 8.40
CA ARG A 12 8.11 -3.47 9.02
C ARG A 12 9.27 -4.00 8.19
N CYS A 13 10.17 -3.12 7.76
CA CYS A 13 11.33 -3.49 6.98
C CYS A 13 12.58 -2.84 7.57
N THR A 14 13.59 -3.63 7.88
CA THR A 14 14.91 -3.12 8.30
C THR A 14 15.49 -2.21 7.23
N GLY A 15 15.71 -0.93 7.57
CA GLY A 15 16.26 0.08 6.66
C GLY A 15 15.24 1.01 6.01
N PHE A 16 13.94 0.79 6.24
CA PHE A 16 12.85 1.67 5.80
C PHE A 16 11.94 2.04 6.98
N PRO A 17 11.21 3.17 6.91
CA PRO A 17 10.21 3.49 7.91
C PRO A 17 9.06 2.49 7.89
N ASP A 18 8.42 2.30 9.04
CA ASP A 18 7.21 1.49 9.15
C ASP A 18 6.11 2.06 8.24
N VAL A 19 5.41 1.18 7.52
CA VAL A 19 4.31 1.56 6.63
C VAL A 19 3.05 0.79 7.01
N VAL A 20 1.92 1.48 6.94
CA VAL A 20 0.58 0.91 7.18
C VAL A 20 -0.23 1.06 5.92
N VAL A 21 -0.91 0.00 5.47
CA VAL A 21 -1.88 0.12 4.37
C VAL A 21 -3.05 0.96 4.85
N SER A 22 -3.27 2.11 4.23
CA SER A 22 -4.39 2.99 4.59
C SER A 22 -5.64 2.72 3.76
N GLY A 23 -5.47 2.19 2.54
CA GLY A 23 -6.59 1.90 1.66
C GLY A 23 -6.16 1.35 0.31
N VAL A 24 -7.18 1.05 -0.49
CA VAL A 24 -7.05 0.51 -1.83
C VAL A 24 -7.88 1.37 -2.77
N LEU A 25 -7.30 1.77 -3.89
CA LEU A 25 -8.02 2.43 -4.97
C LEU A 25 -8.18 1.45 -6.13
N ALA A 26 -9.42 1.20 -6.56
CA ALA A 26 -9.71 0.53 -7.82
C ALA A 26 -9.91 1.60 -8.90
N ASP A 27 -9.02 1.63 -9.91
CA ASP A 27 -9.02 2.66 -10.96
C ASP A 27 -9.04 4.11 -10.41
N GLY A 28 -8.40 4.33 -9.26
CA GLY A 28 -8.33 5.64 -8.59
C GLY A 28 -9.50 5.96 -7.65
N ILE A 29 -10.49 5.08 -7.55
CA ILE A 29 -11.66 5.25 -6.69
C ILE A 29 -11.47 4.44 -5.40
N PRO A 30 -11.74 5.01 -4.21
CA PRO A 30 -11.73 4.26 -2.95
C PRO A 30 -12.55 2.97 -3.08
N TRP A 31 -11.90 1.85 -2.79
CA TRP A 31 -12.50 0.54 -2.92
C TRP A 31 -12.47 -0.15 -1.56
N ASP A 32 -13.65 -0.30 -0.95
CA ASP A 32 -13.85 -1.08 0.26
C ASP A 32 -13.78 -2.56 -0.08
N MET A 33 -12.54 -3.05 -0.16
CA MET A 33 -12.27 -4.44 -0.46
C MET A 33 -12.64 -5.33 0.74
N PRO A 34 -13.34 -6.47 0.55
CA PRO A 34 -13.59 -7.40 1.64
C PRO A 34 -12.26 -7.91 2.22
N TYR A 35 -12.24 -8.11 3.55
CA TYR A 35 -11.07 -8.61 4.25
C TYR A 35 -10.65 -9.98 3.70
N ARG A 36 -9.45 -10.01 3.10
CA ARG A 36 -8.91 -11.11 2.28
C ARG A 36 -9.78 -11.36 1.04
N CYS A 37 -9.32 -10.90 -0.13
CA CYS A 37 -9.94 -11.26 -1.40
C CYS A 37 -9.26 -12.49 -1.98
N PRO A 38 -9.82 -13.71 -1.81
CA PRO A 38 -9.17 -14.93 -2.24
C PRO A 38 -9.01 -14.92 -3.75
N GLY A 39 -7.80 -15.20 -4.25
CA GLY A 39 -7.51 -15.25 -5.68
C GLY A 39 -7.18 -13.89 -6.33
N LEU A 40 -7.28 -12.78 -5.61
CA LEU A 40 -6.76 -11.50 -6.08
C LEU A 40 -5.33 -11.32 -5.57
N VAL A 41 -4.42 -11.03 -6.49
CA VAL A 41 -3.04 -10.68 -6.14
C VAL A 41 -2.73 -9.30 -6.65
N TRP A 42 -2.13 -8.51 -5.77
CA TRP A 42 -1.58 -7.23 -6.14
C TRP A 42 -0.41 -7.39 -7.13
N ASN A 43 -0.48 -6.64 -8.23
CA ASN A 43 0.58 -6.53 -9.23
C ASN A 43 0.91 -5.03 -9.42
N PRO A 44 2.11 -4.57 -8.99
CA PRO A 44 2.49 -3.16 -9.10
C PRO A 44 2.51 -2.61 -10.53
N TYR A 45 2.62 -3.49 -11.53
CA TYR A 45 2.65 -3.11 -12.95
C TYR A 45 1.25 -3.06 -13.58
N ARG A 46 0.21 -3.57 -12.91
CA ARG A 46 -1.18 -3.46 -13.36
C ARG A 46 -1.88 -2.34 -12.60
N ARG A 47 -2.33 -1.32 -13.35
CA ARG A 47 -2.92 -0.08 -12.80
C ARG A 47 -4.31 -0.25 -12.18
N THR A 48 -4.89 -1.44 -12.26
CA THR A 48 -6.25 -1.71 -11.74
C THR A 48 -6.37 -1.40 -10.26
N TYR A 49 -5.32 -1.66 -9.47
CA TYR A 49 -5.33 -1.45 -8.03
C TYR A 49 -4.11 -0.65 -7.57
N THR A 50 -4.36 0.49 -6.93
CA THR A 50 -3.33 1.27 -6.24
C THR A 50 -3.49 1.06 -4.74
N ILE A 51 -2.44 0.54 -4.10
CA ILE A 51 -2.38 0.44 -2.65
C ILE A 51 -1.88 1.78 -2.10
N LEU A 52 -2.66 2.38 -1.22
CA LEU A 52 -2.25 3.55 -0.46
C LEU A 52 -1.59 3.07 0.83
N ILE A 53 -0.41 3.61 1.10
CA ILE A 53 0.30 3.38 2.35
C ILE A 53 0.53 4.69 3.08
N ARG A 54 0.43 4.62 4.39
CA ARG A 54 0.82 5.66 5.31
C ARG A 54 2.20 5.32 5.87
N ILE A 55 3.17 6.20 5.64
CA ILE A 55 4.50 6.12 6.24
C ILE A 55 4.43 6.71 7.65
N ILE A 56 5.00 6.01 8.63
CA ILE A 56 5.11 6.46 10.02
C ILE A 56 6.60 6.62 10.33
N ALA A 57 7.12 7.84 10.21
CA ALA A 57 8.54 8.14 10.43
C ALA A 57 8.70 9.44 11.22
N GLY A 58 9.43 9.39 12.34
CA GLY A 58 9.84 10.59 13.09
C GLY A 58 8.71 11.54 13.48
N GLY A 59 7.50 11.02 13.73
CA GLY A 59 6.32 11.82 14.08
C GLY A 59 5.60 12.48 12.89
N ARG A 60 6.07 12.28 11.65
CA ARG A 60 5.37 12.70 10.43
C ARG A 60 4.60 11.54 9.83
N MET A 61 3.41 11.86 9.30
CA MET A 61 2.57 10.94 8.55
C MET A 61 2.40 11.47 7.13
N ALA A 62 2.70 10.64 6.14
CA ALA A 62 2.47 10.91 4.74
C ALA A 62 1.78 9.71 4.09
N GLU A 63 0.79 9.98 3.25
CA GLU A 63 0.12 8.94 2.46
C GLU A 63 0.64 8.98 1.02
N ILE A 64 1.14 7.85 0.53
CA ILE A 64 1.64 7.71 -0.83
C ILE A 64 1.21 6.38 -1.45
N PRO A 65 1.14 6.28 -2.79
CA PRO A 65 1.00 5.00 -3.47
C PRO A 65 2.18 4.08 -3.15
N LEU A 66 1.91 2.81 -2.85
CA LEU A 66 2.93 1.78 -2.61
C LEU A 66 3.91 1.64 -3.79
N GLY A 67 3.44 1.83 -5.02
CA GLY A 67 4.30 1.85 -6.20
C GLY A 67 5.35 2.98 -6.17
N ARG A 68 5.01 4.16 -5.62
CA ARG A 68 5.97 5.27 -5.45
C ARG A 68 7.00 4.99 -4.37
N PHE A 69 6.59 4.30 -3.31
CA PHE A 69 7.50 3.85 -2.26
C PHE A 69 8.57 2.91 -2.82
N PHE A 70 8.18 1.92 -3.62
CA PHE A 70 9.14 1.02 -4.28
C PHE A 70 10.03 1.72 -5.32
N ALA A 71 9.53 2.79 -5.95
CA ALA A 71 10.33 3.61 -6.88
C ALA A 71 11.33 4.54 -6.16
N GLY A 72 11.39 4.55 -4.83
CA GLY A 72 12.27 5.43 -4.06
C GLY A 72 11.83 6.90 -4.04
N LEU A 73 10.59 7.20 -4.47
CA LEU A 73 10.06 8.56 -4.56
C LEU A 73 9.48 9.07 -3.22
N TYR A 74 10.05 8.64 -2.10
CA TYR A 74 9.62 9.00 -0.74
C TYR A 74 10.58 9.97 -0.03
N LEU A 75 11.61 10.44 -0.74
CA LEU A 75 12.59 11.45 -0.31
C LEU A 75 12.23 12.84 -0.86
#